data_AF-V9E2S6-F1
#
_entry.id   AF-V9E2S6-F1
#
_cell.length_a   1.000
_cell.length_b   1.000
_cell.length_c   1.000
_cell.angle_alpha   90.00
_cell.angle_beta   90.00
_cell.angle_gamma   90.00
#
_symmetry.space_group_name_H-M   'P 1'
#
loop_
_entity.id
_entity.type
_entity.pdbx_description
1 polymer ?
#
loop_
_entity_poly.entity_id
_entity_poly.type
_entity_poly.pdbx_seq_one_letter_code
_entity_poly.pdbx_strand_id
1 'polypeptide(L)'
;MWNNICTLLDATLALKHNTKNEKALLRKLVALENLERFEAALQLVNTVLDNGEKNAPTVFQYCVAARRRLRKNLAKDREVAASEVKQMGKMVHDKQQLRINFGCLLPSQVPLEQFFDVNVNIGNEFGLFRRDYVKNGEKIYLQCSLRNNNEKKFKLKFQEPLDPSDVGDAGSADANGKLTLNGRGKASFRVAVVTVDASKPSNHSKPLALQVRAHESSTATWNLFPVVSLPFTVVPPGGKLNEGITGDLGVHCCRAVSMPGLQHEILLAESPGNLGIGGKLWDSCLVLTRYLAARREVLNEKQVVELGSGLGLVGIFCSLLGARVTLTDMEEVIPLLDYNIRLNFDEADSSAKGTVLPVARAHLWGDPPRDLPLQPDVIVLSDVVYDPEGYAPLVSSLEALATAPQTLVLMAHRSRNPMEHQFFELLSQSFSCEQIDWLSTEKIAPKASAAGGPPSTEQALQDVKIFKIRRLAAQ
;
A
#
# COMPACT_ATOMS: atom_id res chain seq x y z
N MET A 1 15.37 15.87 20.09
CA MET A 1 16.07 15.03 19.09
C MET A 1 17.20 15.80 18.40
N TRP A 2 16.94 16.94 17.74
CA TRP A 2 17.96 17.76 17.05
C TRP A 2 19.19 18.13 17.92
N ASN A 3 18.98 18.59 19.16
CA ASN A 3 20.08 18.92 20.08
C ASN A 3 20.99 17.72 20.41
N ASN A 4 20.46 16.49 20.49
CA ASN A 4 21.25 15.29 20.74
C ASN A 4 22.07 14.87 19.51
N ILE A 5 21.56 15.14 18.29
CA ILE A 5 22.27 14.89 17.03
C ILE A 5 23.46 15.84 16.90
N CYS A 6 23.27 17.13 17.16
CA CYS A 6 24.37 18.11 17.20
C CYS A 6 25.40 17.76 18.27
N THR A 7 24.96 17.39 19.49
CA THR A 7 25.84 16.96 20.58
C THR A 7 26.66 15.71 20.22
N LEU A 8 26.05 14.75 19.52
CA LEU A 8 26.74 13.54 19.06
C LEU A 8 27.80 13.86 18.00
N LEU A 9 27.49 14.77 17.06
CA LEU A 9 28.41 15.22 16.02
C LEU A 9 29.61 15.95 16.62
N ASP A 10 29.37 16.94 17.48
CA ASP A 10 30.40 17.73 18.15
C ASP A 10 31.32 16.86 19.02
N ALA A 11 30.73 15.96 19.82
CA ALA A 11 31.50 15.05 20.64
C ALA A 11 32.32 14.06 19.80
N THR A 12 31.80 13.61 18.66
CA THR A 12 32.53 12.73 17.74
C THR A 12 33.69 13.45 17.06
N LEU A 13 33.51 14.71 16.66
CA LEU A 13 34.59 15.54 16.11
C LEU A 13 35.67 15.81 17.15
N ALA A 14 35.29 16.16 18.39
CA ALA A 14 36.24 16.38 19.48
C ALA A 14 37.10 15.13 19.77
N LEU A 15 36.51 13.93 19.67
CA LEU A 15 37.23 12.66 19.86
C LEU A 15 38.17 12.28 18.71
N LYS A 16 37.95 12.82 17.49
CA LYS A 16 38.92 12.68 16.39
C LYS A 16 40.22 13.45 16.68
N HIS A 17 40.11 14.60 17.33
CA HIS A 17 41.27 15.42 17.69
C HIS A 17 41.95 14.95 18.97
N ASN A 18 41.19 14.51 19.96
CA ASN A 18 41.72 13.94 21.21
C ASN A 18 40.86 12.75 21.65
N THR A 19 41.37 11.56 21.40
CA THR A 19 40.71 10.29 21.72
C THR A 19 40.55 10.03 23.23
N LYS A 20 41.30 10.75 24.08
CA LYS A 20 41.25 10.67 25.55
C LYS A 20 40.37 11.75 26.19
N ASN A 21 39.61 12.52 25.40
CA ASN A 21 38.75 13.58 25.94
C ASN A 21 37.54 13.00 26.69
N GLU A 22 37.66 12.88 28.01
CA GLU A 22 36.63 12.32 28.89
C GLU A 22 35.27 13.03 28.81
N LYS A 23 35.27 14.37 28.71
CA LYS A 23 34.02 15.15 28.57
C LYS A 23 33.35 14.89 27.22
N ALA A 24 34.12 14.65 26.16
CA ALA A 24 33.57 14.28 24.86
C ALA A 24 33.08 12.82 24.84
N LEU A 25 33.78 11.89 25.50
CA LEU A 25 33.35 10.50 25.67
C LEU A 25 32.00 10.42 26.40
N LEU A 26 31.86 11.12 27.53
CA LEU A 26 30.62 11.13 28.30
C LEU A 26 29.46 11.76 27.53
N ARG A 27 29.68 12.91 26.86
CA ARG A 27 28.65 13.56 26.04
C ARG A 27 28.22 12.68 24.86
N LYS A 28 29.17 12.00 24.21
CA LYS A 28 28.88 11.04 23.13
C LYS A 28 28.03 9.87 23.64
N LEU A 29 28.38 9.32 24.80
CA LEU A 29 27.65 8.21 25.41
C LEU A 29 26.21 8.61 25.76
N VAL A 30 26.02 9.74 26.45
CA VAL A 30 24.69 10.26 26.82
C VAL A 30 23.86 10.60 25.58
N ALA A 31 24.47 11.19 24.55
CA ALA A 31 23.77 11.48 23.30
C ALA A 31 23.34 10.20 22.57
N LEU A 32 24.16 9.14 22.58
CA LEU A 32 23.79 7.83 22.02
C LEU A 32 22.65 7.17 22.80
N GLU A 33 22.67 7.25 24.14
CA GLU A 33 21.57 6.76 24.99
C GLU A 33 20.26 7.51 24.71
N ASN A 34 20.29 8.84 24.62
CA ASN A 34 19.10 9.67 24.35
C ASN A 34 18.56 9.56 22.91
N LEU A 35 19.37 9.03 21.99
CA LEU A 35 18.99 8.73 20.61
C LEU A 35 18.62 7.25 20.43
N GLU A 36 18.53 6.50 21.52
CA GLU A 36 18.20 5.06 21.54
C GLU A 36 19.16 4.20 20.70
N ARG A 37 20.39 4.68 20.47
CA ARG A 37 21.45 3.95 19.76
C ARG A 37 22.23 3.07 20.73
N PHE A 38 21.51 2.16 21.41
CA PHE A 38 22.04 1.42 22.55
C PHE A 38 23.21 0.48 22.19
N GLU A 39 23.28 -0.04 20.97
CA GLU A 39 24.40 -0.88 20.51
C GLU A 39 25.70 -0.08 20.38
N ALA A 40 25.63 1.09 19.75
CA ALA A 40 26.77 2.00 19.62
C ALA A 40 27.20 2.57 20.99
N ALA A 41 26.24 2.86 21.88
CA ALA A 41 26.51 3.25 23.26
C ALA A 41 27.22 2.12 24.03
N LEU A 42 26.76 0.87 23.89
CA LEU A 42 27.34 -0.29 24.56
C LEU A 42 28.75 -0.60 24.04
N GLN A 43 28.98 -0.46 22.74
CA GLN A 43 30.31 -0.62 22.13
C GLN A 43 31.28 0.41 22.71
N LEU A 44 30.88 1.69 22.77
CA LEU A 44 31.68 2.76 23.36
C LEU A 44 31.99 2.49 24.84
N VAL A 45 31.00 2.03 25.61
CA VAL A 45 31.18 1.64 27.02
C VAL A 45 32.19 0.50 27.16
N ASN A 46 32.09 -0.55 26.34
CA ASN A 46 33.04 -1.66 26.38
C ASN A 46 34.45 -1.19 26.04
N THR A 47 34.63 -0.35 25.02
CA THR A 47 35.95 0.22 24.67
C THR A 47 36.58 1.01 25.82
N VAL A 48 35.80 1.79 26.57
CA VAL A 48 36.31 2.52 27.74
C VAL A 48 36.70 1.54 28.87
N LEU A 49 35.91 0.50 29.10
CA LEU A 49 36.17 -0.48 30.15
C LEU A 49 37.37 -1.38 29.82
N ASP A 50 37.53 -1.79 28.56
CA ASP A 50 38.63 -2.63 28.08
C ASP A 50 39.98 -1.90 28.13
N ASN A 51 39.96 -0.57 27.95
CA ASN A 51 41.15 0.28 28.10
C ASN A 51 41.53 0.55 29.57
N GLY A 52 40.69 0.15 30.53
CA GLY A 52 40.97 0.24 31.97
C GLY A 52 40.83 1.64 32.60
N GLU A 53 40.65 1.66 33.92
CA GLU A 53 40.35 2.86 34.73
C GLU A 53 41.42 3.95 34.63
N LYS A 54 42.70 3.57 34.44
CA LYS A 54 43.83 4.51 34.36
C LYS A 54 43.76 5.47 33.16
N ASN A 55 43.00 5.13 32.12
CA ASN A 55 42.94 5.90 30.88
C ASN A 55 41.78 6.90 30.84
N ALA A 56 40.72 6.70 31.62
CA ALA A 56 39.55 7.58 31.66
C ALA A 56 38.79 7.48 33.01
N PRO A 57 39.41 7.81 34.15
CA PRO A 57 38.90 7.52 35.49
C PRO A 57 37.49 8.09 35.76
N THR A 58 37.18 9.30 35.28
CA THR A 58 35.88 9.93 35.54
C THR A 58 34.74 9.26 34.77
N VAL A 59 35.03 8.76 33.57
CA VAL A 59 34.04 8.12 32.69
C VAL A 59 33.93 6.61 32.99
N PHE A 60 34.98 6.00 33.53
CA PHE A 60 35.03 4.57 33.82
C PHE A 60 33.92 4.13 34.79
N GLN A 61 33.73 4.84 35.90
CA GLN A 61 32.67 4.53 36.87
C GLN A 61 31.27 4.67 36.26
N TYR A 62 31.05 5.69 35.43
CA TYR A 62 29.81 5.86 34.68
C TYR A 62 29.57 4.69 33.71
N CYS A 63 30.60 4.25 32.99
CA CYS A 63 30.55 3.12 32.06
C CYS A 63 30.21 1.79 32.75
N VAL A 64 30.69 1.54 33.99
CA VAL A 64 30.35 0.34 34.76
C VAL A 64 28.83 0.26 35.00
N ALA A 65 28.22 1.37 35.43
CA ALA A 65 26.78 1.45 35.65
C ALA A 65 25.98 1.43 34.32
N ALA A 66 26.45 2.17 33.31
CA ALA A 66 25.81 2.26 32.00
C ALA A 66 25.77 0.90 31.28
N ARG A 67 26.81 0.06 31.42
CA ARG A 67 26.87 -1.28 30.79
C ARG A 67 25.68 -2.16 31.19
N ARG A 68 25.32 -2.17 32.48
CA ARG A 68 24.19 -2.97 32.99
C ARG A 68 22.85 -2.44 32.48
N ARG A 69 22.68 -1.11 32.47
CA ARG A 69 21.46 -0.43 31.96
C ARG A 69 21.28 -0.67 30.46
N LEU A 70 22.33 -0.46 29.66
CA LEU A 70 22.32 -0.66 28.21
C LEU A 70 22.01 -2.10 27.81
N ARG A 71 22.59 -3.10 28.50
CA ARG A 71 22.27 -4.52 28.26
C ARG A 71 20.80 -4.85 28.56
N LYS A 72 20.23 -4.24 29.62
CA LYS A 72 18.81 -4.41 29.95
C LYS A 72 17.90 -3.79 28.88
N ASN A 73 18.23 -2.59 28.40
CA ASN A 73 17.48 -1.93 27.32
C ASN A 73 17.57 -2.73 26.02
N LEU A 74 18.77 -3.19 25.64
CA LEU A 74 18.97 -4.07 24.47
C LEU A 74 18.21 -5.39 24.56
N ALA A 75 18.10 -5.99 25.75
CA ALA A 75 17.29 -7.19 25.95
C ALA A 75 15.79 -6.89 25.79
N LYS A 76 15.32 -5.76 26.32
CA LYS A 76 13.94 -5.30 26.16
C LYS A 76 13.63 -4.97 24.69
N ASP A 77 14.51 -4.29 23.97
CA ASP A 77 14.33 -4.00 22.54
C ASP A 77 14.32 -5.29 21.70
N ARG A 78 15.15 -6.28 22.05
CA ARG A 78 15.12 -7.61 21.41
C ARG A 78 13.83 -8.36 21.72
N GLU A 79 13.30 -8.23 22.93
CA GLU A 79 12.02 -8.83 23.33
C GLU A 79 10.84 -8.15 22.61
N VAL A 80 10.85 -6.82 22.52
CA VAL A 80 9.89 -6.04 21.73
C VAL A 80 9.98 -6.43 20.26
N ALA A 81 11.18 -6.40 19.67
CA ALA A 81 11.39 -6.84 18.29
C ALA A 81 10.99 -8.32 18.07
N ALA A 82 11.23 -9.22 19.02
CA ALA A 82 10.79 -10.60 18.93
C ALA A 82 9.26 -10.74 19.05
N SER A 83 8.62 -9.90 19.88
CA SER A 83 7.16 -9.83 20.00
C SER A 83 6.52 -9.24 18.74
N GLU A 84 7.15 -8.23 18.14
CA GLU A 84 6.79 -7.64 16.84
C GLU A 84 6.98 -8.65 15.72
N VAL A 85 8.07 -9.43 15.72
CA VAL A 85 8.29 -10.54 14.78
C VAL A 85 7.24 -11.65 14.96
N LYS A 86 6.83 -11.95 16.20
CA LYS A 86 5.77 -12.93 16.49
C LYS A 86 4.38 -12.42 16.08
N GLN A 87 4.12 -11.11 16.20
CA GLN A 87 2.91 -10.47 15.68
C GLN A 87 2.94 -10.37 14.14
N MET A 88 4.07 -10.00 13.54
CA MET A 88 4.29 -10.02 12.09
C MET A 88 4.10 -11.42 11.51
N GLY A 89 4.51 -12.47 12.21
CA GLY A 89 4.26 -13.86 11.81
C GLY A 89 2.78 -14.24 11.77
N LYS A 90 1.90 -13.53 12.50
CA LYS A 90 0.43 -13.66 12.38
C LYS A 90 -0.13 -12.80 11.25
N MET A 91 0.59 -11.73 10.86
CA MET A 91 0.22 -10.81 9.76
C MET A 91 0.70 -11.28 8.39
N VAL A 92 1.48 -12.37 8.29
CA VAL A 92 1.94 -12.97 7.04
C VAL A 92 1.47 -14.42 6.98
N HIS A 93 0.45 -14.70 6.18
CA HIS A 93 -0.14 -16.03 6.05
C HIS A 93 -0.20 -16.49 4.59
N ASP A 94 -0.31 -17.80 4.38
CA ASP A 94 -0.14 -18.47 3.08
C ASP A 94 -1.28 -18.20 2.06
N LYS A 95 -2.19 -17.25 2.38
CA LYS A 95 -3.39 -16.89 1.61
C LYS A 95 -3.49 -15.37 1.37
N GLN A 96 -2.37 -14.65 1.25
CA GLN A 96 -2.39 -13.20 1.05
C GLN A 96 -2.19 -12.80 -0.40
N GLN A 97 -2.90 -11.75 -0.83
CA GLN A 97 -2.68 -11.11 -2.12
C GLN A 97 -1.32 -10.37 -2.08
N LEU A 98 -0.40 -10.79 -2.94
CA LEU A 98 0.86 -10.06 -3.13
C LEU A 98 0.65 -8.90 -4.11
N ARG A 99 1.40 -7.82 -3.90
CA ARG A 99 1.42 -6.61 -4.71
C ARG A 99 2.85 -6.25 -5.09
N ILE A 100 3.02 -5.74 -6.30
CA ILE A 100 4.29 -5.20 -6.82
C ILE A 100 4.42 -3.78 -6.30
N ASN A 101 5.58 -3.33 -5.86
CA ASN A 101 5.82 -1.98 -5.36
C ASN A 101 7.04 -1.40 -6.04
N PHE A 102 7.03 -0.09 -6.27
CA PHE A 102 8.28 0.63 -6.53
C PHE A 102 9.03 0.82 -5.21
N GLY A 103 10.31 0.46 -5.19
CA GLY A 103 11.23 0.69 -4.09
C GLY A 103 11.93 2.06 -4.16
N CYS A 104 11.53 2.91 -5.10
CA CYS A 104 12.01 4.27 -5.27
C CYS A 104 10.89 5.16 -5.82
N LEU A 105 10.99 6.47 -5.59
CA LEU A 105 10.15 7.44 -6.26
C LEU A 105 10.70 7.67 -7.66
N LEU A 106 9.83 7.56 -8.67
CA LEU A 106 10.23 7.72 -10.06
C LEU A 106 10.32 9.20 -10.47
N PRO A 107 11.17 9.56 -11.44
CA PRO A 107 11.34 10.94 -11.88
C PRO A 107 10.04 11.55 -12.40
N SER A 108 9.82 12.85 -12.15
CA SER A 108 8.68 13.61 -12.69
C SER A 108 8.92 14.07 -14.14
N GLN A 109 10.19 14.20 -14.52
CA GLN A 109 10.61 14.51 -15.89
C GLN A 109 11.76 13.61 -16.31
N VAL A 110 11.63 13.00 -17.49
CA VAL A 110 12.60 12.04 -18.03
C VAL A 110 13.13 12.54 -19.36
N PRO A 111 14.41 12.96 -19.44
CA PRO A 111 15.05 13.28 -20.71
C PRO A 111 15.17 12.04 -21.59
N LEU A 112 14.92 12.20 -22.89
CA LEU A 112 15.10 11.13 -23.87
C LEU A 112 16.52 10.56 -23.81
N GLU A 113 16.62 9.24 -23.95
CA GLU A 113 17.86 8.46 -23.94
C GLU A 113 18.65 8.48 -22.62
N GLN A 114 18.19 9.23 -21.62
CA GLN A 114 18.81 9.25 -20.30
C GLN A 114 18.29 8.08 -19.45
N PHE A 115 19.23 7.26 -18.95
CA PHE A 115 18.91 6.15 -18.06
C PHE A 115 18.66 6.63 -16.64
N PHE A 116 17.72 5.96 -15.98
CA PHE A 116 17.42 6.13 -14.55
C PHE A 116 17.14 4.80 -13.87
N ASP A 117 17.34 4.79 -12.56
CA ASP A 117 17.24 3.61 -11.72
C ASP A 117 15.79 3.35 -11.30
N VAL A 118 15.36 2.10 -11.44
CA VAL A 118 14.05 1.61 -11.00
C VAL A 118 14.23 0.39 -10.12
N ASN A 119 13.66 0.46 -8.93
CA ASN A 119 13.62 -0.65 -7.97
C ASN A 119 12.19 -1.16 -7.88
N VAL A 120 12.01 -2.47 -7.96
CA VAL A 120 10.73 -3.13 -7.72
C VAL A 120 10.87 -4.21 -6.67
N ASN A 121 9.82 -4.39 -5.87
CA ASN A 121 9.72 -5.48 -4.91
C ASN A 121 8.30 -6.01 -4.86
N ILE A 122 8.11 -7.26 -4.45
CA ILE A 122 6.79 -7.81 -4.13
C ILE A 122 6.64 -7.92 -2.62
N GLY A 123 5.43 -7.71 -2.13
CA GLY A 123 5.06 -7.91 -0.73
C GLY A 123 3.55 -7.92 -0.55
N ASN A 124 3.05 -8.23 0.63
CA ASN A 124 1.63 -8.12 0.97
C ASN A 124 1.22 -6.64 1.25
N GLU A 125 0.03 -6.40 1.79
CA GLU A 125 -0.49 -5.08 2.16
C GLU A 125 0.34 -4.34 3.22
N PHE A 126 1.19 -5.07 3.95
CA PHE A 126 2.14 -4.55 4.93
C PHE A 126 3.56 -4.42 4.36
N GLY A 127 3.77 -4.76 3.09
CA GLY A 127 5.10 -4.73 2.44
C GLY A 127 5.98 -5.93 2.81
N LEU A 128 5.39 -7.00 3.35
CA LEU A 128 6.12 -8.19 3.80
C LEU A 128 6.14 -9.27 2.73
N PHE A 129 7.27 -9.95 2.57
CA PHE A 129 7.44 -11.05 1.62
C PHE A 129 8.20 -12.21 2.24
N ARG A 130 7.70 -13.42 2.00
CA ARG A 130 8.28 -14.68 2.48
C ARG A 130 9.09 -15.34 1.37
N ARG A 131 10.37 -15.58 1.64
CA ARG A 131 11.30 -16.17 0.67
C ARG A 131 10.92 -17.61 0.32
N ASP A 132 10.35 -18.33 1.27
CA ASP A 132 9.91 -19.71 1.14
C ASP A 132 8.66 -19.89 0.26
N TYR A 133 8.04 -18.79 -0.20
CA TYR A 133 7.04 -18.85 -1.27
C TYR A 133 7.64 -19.24 -2.62
N VAL A 134 8.94 -19.00 -2.84
CA VAL A 134 9.62 -19.35 -4.10
C VAL A 134 10.24 -20.73 -3.95
N LYS A 135 9.75 -21.72 -4.71
CA LYS A 135 10.32 -23.07 -4.69
C LYS A 135 11.70 -23.10 -5.32
N ASN A 136 12.49 -24.13 -4.99
CA ASN A 136 13.82 -24.28 -5.55
C ASN A 136 13.76 -24.38 -7.09
N GLY A 137 14.48 -23.51 -7.80
CA GLY A 137 14.45 -23.39 -9.26
C GLY A 137 13.29 -22.57 -9.83
N GLU A 138 12.33 -22.15 -9.02
CA GLU A 138 11.24 -21.27 -9.43
C GLU A 138 11.72 -19.82 -9.58
N LYS A 139 11.17 -19.11 -10.57
CA LYS A 139 11.47 -17.69 -10.81
C LYS A 139 10.16 -16.92 -10.97
N ILE A 140 10.16 -15.70 -10.45
CA ILE A 140 9.06 -14.76 -10.62
C ILE A 140 9.46 -13.75 -11.69
N TYR A 141 8.63 -13.62 -12.71
CA TYR A 141 8.83 -12.70 -13.81
C TYR A 141 7.80 -11.58 -13.76
N LEU A 142 8.27 -10.35 -13.94
CA LEU A 142 7.42 -9.17 -14.09
C LEU A 142 7.57 -8.60 -15.51
N GLN A 143 6.62 -7.78 -15.93
CA GLN A 143 6.68 -7.03 -17.18
C GLN A 143 6.67 -5.53 -16.87
N CYS A 144 7.71 -4.82 -17.26
CA CYS A 144 7.77 -3.36 -17.24
C CYS A 144 7.35 -2.79 -18.59
N SER A 145 6.50 -1.76 -18.60
CA SER A 145 5.91 -1.18 -19.80
C SER A 145 5.57 0.29 -19.60
N LEU A 146 5.35 1.02 -20.70
CA LEU A 146 4.84 2.41 -20.67
C LEU A 146 3.30 2.40 -20.73
N ARG A 147 2.67 3.15 -19.83
CA ARG A 147 1.24 3.52 -19.88
C ARG A 147 1.08 4.89 -20.54
N ASN A 148 -0.11 5.14 -21.10
CA ASN A 148 -0.47 6.36 -21.85
C ASN A 148 0.36 6.61 -23.13
N ASN A 149 0.96 5.55 -23.68
CA ASN A 149 1.73 5.59 -24.92
C ASN A 149 0.90 5.09 -26.11
N ASN A 150 -0.33 5.61 -26.27
CA ASN A 150 -1.33 5.09 -27.21
C ASN A 150 -0.87 5.18 -28.67
N GLU A 151 -0.11 6.23 -29.00
CA GLU A 151 0.47 6.45 -30.34
C GLU A 151 1.75 5.64 -30.57
N LYS A 152 2.20 4.85 -29.58
CA LYS A 152 3.43 4.04 -29.60
C LYS A 152 4.68 4.82 -30.02
N LYS A 153 4.72 6.13 -29.73
CA LYS A 153 5.84 7.02 -30.06
C LYS A 153 7.09 6.71 -29.28
N PHE A 154 6.95 6.13 -28.09
CA PHE A 154 8.05 5.84 -27.18
C PHE A 154 8.21 4.33 -26.94
N LYS A 155 9.42 3.91 -26.58
CA LYS A 155 9.71 2.57 -26.06
C LYS A 155 10.72 2.66 -24.91
N LEU A 156 10.77 1.61 -24.11
CA LEU A 156 11.77 1.47 -23.05
C LEU A 156 13.02 0.81 -23.60
N LYS A 157 14.19 1.38 -23.28
CA LYS A 157 15.50 0.77 -23.50
C LYS A 157 16.08 0.39 -22.15
N PHE A 158 16.37 -0.89 -21.95
CA PHE A 158 16.95 -1.41 -20.72
C PHE A 158 18.47 -1.46 -20.83
N GLN A 159 19.17 -1.09 -19.76
CA GLN A 159 20.62 -1.24 -19.68
C GLN A 159 20.95 -2.63 -19.17
N GLU A 160 21.92 -3.29 -19.80
CA GLU A 160 22.49 -4.53 -19.23
C GLU A 160 23.17 -4.23 -17.89
N PRO A 161 23.20 -5.19 -16.94
CA PRO A 161 23.84 -5.00 -15.64
C PRO A 161 25.30 -4.55 -15.80
N LEU A 162 25.71 -3.52 -15.06
CA LEU A 162 27.07 -2.96 -15.15
C LEU A 162 28.16 -3.91 -14.61
N ASP A 163 27.82 -4.80 -13.68
CA ASP A 163 28.74 -5.81 -13.13
C ASP A 163 27.99 -7.11 -12.74
N PRO A 164 28.28 -8.27 -13.36
CA PRO A 164 27.67 -9.55 -13.01
C PRO A 164 28.09 -10.11 -11.65
N SER A 165 29.01 -9.45 -10.92
CA SER A 165 29.53 -9.90 -9.63
C SER A 165 28.89 -9.23 -8.41
N ASP A 166 28.07 -8.19 -8.61
CA ASP A 166 27.40 -7.41 -7.55
C ASP A 166 25.94 -7.88 -7.28
N VAL A 167 25.73 -9.20 -7.36
CA VAL A 167 24.44 -9.90 -7.60
C VAL A 167 23.57 -10.13 -6.34
N GLY A 168 23.63 -9.23 -5.36
CA GLY A 168 22.81 -9.37 -4.15
C GLY A 168 21.31 -9.16 -4.42
N ASP A 169 20.96 -8.03 -5.04
CA ASP A 169 19.58 -7.60 -5.34
C ASP A 169 19.31 -7.31 -6.84
N ALA A 170 20.31 -7.48 -7.70
CA ALA A 170 20.21 -7.21 -9.13
C ALA A 170 19.29 -8.24 -9.83
N GLY A 171 18.02 -7.86 -10.03
CA GLY A 171 17.17 -8.54 -11.00
C GLY A 171 17.60 -8.20 -12.42
N SER A 172 17.46 -9.14 -13.35
CA SER A 172 17.76 -8.88 -14.77
C SER A 172 16.52 -8.37 -15.50
N ALA A 173 16.71 -7.48 -16.47
CA ALA A 173 15.69 -7.05 -17.42
C ALA A 173 16.15 -7.44 -18.84
N ASP A 174 15.28 -8.06 -19.63
CA ASP A 174 15.56 -8.28 -21.05
C ASP A 174 15.18 -7.06 -21.91
N ALA A 175 15.52 -7.12 -23.20
CA ALA A 175 15.24 -6.04 -24.14
C ALA A 175 13.74 -5.73 -24.32
N ASN A 176 12.85 -6.65 -23.94
CA ASN A 176 11.40 -6.52 -24.03
C ASN A 176 10.77 -6.07 -22.71
N GLY A 177 11.58 -5.80 -21.67
CA GLY A 177 11.11 -5.37 -20.36
C GLY A 177 10.60 -6.49 -19.45
N LYS A 178 10.92 -7.74 -19.77
CA LYS A 178 10.71 -8.86 -18.84
C LYS A 178 11.75 -8.80 -17.74
N LEU A 179 11.30 -8.60 -16.51
CA LEU A 179 12.12 -8.53 -15.31
C LEU A 179 12.15 -9.89 -14.62
N THR A 180 13.30 -10.29 -14.09
CA THR A 180 13.46 -11.48 -13.24
C THR A 180 13.71 -11.04 -11.80
N LEU A 181 12.82 -11.41 -10.87
CA LEU A 181 13.04 -11.15 -9.45
C LEU A 181 14.08 -12.11 -8.87
N ASN A 182 14.86 -11.64 -7.89
CA ASN A 182 15.74 -12.48 -7.09
C ASN A 182 14.93 -13.31 -6.06
N GLY A 183 15.61 -14.21 -5.33
CA GLY A 183 15.00 -15.02 -4.27
C GLY A 183 14.46 -14.24 -3.06
N ARG A 184 14.60 -12.90 -3.06
CA ARG A 184 14.00 -11.99 -2.06
C ARG A 184 12.80 -11.23 -2.62
N GLY A 185 12.34 -11.55 -3.82
CA GLY A 185 11.21 -10.87 -4.46
C GLY A 185 11.54 -9.45 -4.92
N LYS A 186 12.81 -9.15 -5.23
CA LYS A 186 13.27 -7.81 -5.64
C LYS A 186 13.93 -7.84 -7.02
N ALA A 187 13.85 -6.71 -7.73
CA ALA A 187 14.66 -6.43 -8.91
C ALA A 187 15.01 -4.95 -8.97
N SER A 188 16.22 -4.65 -9.43
CA SER A 188 16.73 -3.31 -9.68
C SER A 188 17.26 -3.27 -11.10
N PHE A 189 16.83 -2.28 -11.88
CA PHE A 189 17.21 -2.15 -13.28
C PHE A 189 17.30 -0.70 -13.70
N ARG A 190 18.04 -0.44 -14.78
CA ARG A 190 18.12 0.88 -15.40
C ARG A 190 17.37 0.91 -16.71
N VAL A 191 16.59 1.96 -16.90
CA VAL A 191 15.77 2.13 -18.09
C VAL A 191 15.84 3.57 -18.60
N ALA A 192 15.78 3.73 -19.92
CA ALA A 192 15.63 5.01 -20.60
C ALA A 192 14.38 4.99 -21.47
N VAL A 193 13.77 6.16 -21.67
CA VAL A 193 12.71 6.35 -22.67
C VAL A 193 13.36 6.80 -23.97
N VAL A 194 13.05 6.10 -25.07
CA VAL A 194 13.55 6.44 -26.41
C VAL A 194 12.38 6.56 -27.39
N THR A 195 12.55 7.32 -28.46
CA THR A 195 11.53 7.39 -29.51
C THR A 195 11.61 6.17 -30.44
N VAL A 196 10.47 5.78 -31.02
CA VAL A 196 10.41 4.71 -32.03
C VAL A 196 10.86 5.23 -33.39
N ASP A 197 10.52 6.50 -33.71
CA ASP A 197 10.91 7.21 -34.92
C ASP A 197 11.73 8.48 -34.60
N ALA A 198 12.52 8.97 -35.56
CA ALA A 198 13.34 10.19 -35.43
C ALA A 198 12.52 11.51 -35.42
N SER A 199 11.20 11.43 -35.39
CA SER A 199 10.33 12.61 -35.27
C SER A 199 10.50 13.25 -33.89
N LYS A 200 10.80 14.55 -33.86
CA LYS A 200 10.93 15.31 -32.61
C LYS A 200 9.62 15.20 -31.80
N PRO A 201 9.69 14.97 -30.47
CA PRO A 201 8.49 15.00 -29.64
C PRO A 201 7.82 16.38 -29.76
N SER A 202 6.50 16.40 -29.93
CA SER A 202 5.74 17.64 -29.82
C SER A 202 5.76 18.12 -28.35
N ASN A 203 5.76 19.43 -28.13
CA ASN A 203 5.71 20.03 -26.79
C ASN A 203 4.43 19.70 -25.98
N HIS A 204 3.50 18.94 -26.54
CA HIS A 204 2.19 18.64 -25.96
C HIS A 204 1.90 17.12 -25.85
N SER A 205 2.92 16.28 -25.63
CA SER A 205 2.66 14.85 -25.36
C SER A 205 1.97 14.68 -24.00
N LYS A 206 0.89 13.88 -23.96
CA LYS A 206 0.27 13.46 -22.69
C LYS A 206 1.34 12.82 -21.78
N PRO A 207 1.29 13.05 -20.45
CA PRO A 207 2.21 12.42 -19.51
C PRO A 207 2.18 10.89 -19.61
N LEU A 208 3.36 10.27 -19.57
CA LEU A 208 3.54 8.82 -19.54
C LEU A 208 3.62 8.33 -18.09
N ALA A 209 3.46 7.03 -17.89
CA ALA A 209 3.78 6.41 -16.60
C ALA A 209 4.47 5.06 -16.83
N LEU A 210 5.28 4.62 -15.88
CA LEU A 210 5.80 3.26 -15.86
C LEU A 210 4.77 2.35 -15.19
N GLN A 211 4.56 1.19 -15.79
CA GLN A 211 3.65 0.18 -15.27
C GLN A 211 4.39 -1.15 -15.18
N VAL A 212 4.27 -1.79 -14.01
CA VAL A 212 4.86 -3.10 -13.75
C VAL A 212 3.75 -4.08 -13.36
N ARG A 213 3.70 -5.22 -14.06
CA ARG A 213 2.71 -6.29 -13.87
C ARG A 213 3.40 -7.64 -13.73
N ALA A 214 2.66 -8.67 -13.32
CA ALA A 214 3.11 -10.05 -13.53
C ALA A 214 3.28 -10.32 -15.03
N HIS A 215 4.38 -10.96 -15.41
CA HIS A 215 4.58 -11.45 -16.77
C HIS A 215 3.71 -12.68 -17.03
N GLU A 216 3.30 -12.93 -18.28
CA GLU A 216 2.44 -14.08 -18.67
C GLU A 216 2.97 -15.44 -18.18
N SER A 217 4.30 -15.60 -18.16
CA SER A 217 4.97 -16.82 -17.65
C SER A 217 4.85 -17.01 -16.13
N SER A 218 4.40 -15.99 -15.40
CA SER A 218 4.19 -16.03 -13.96
C SER A 218 2.73 -15.83 -13.56
N THR A 219 1.85 -15.30 -14.41
CA THR A 219 0.44 -15.01 -14.05
C THR A 219 -0.38 -16.24 -13.67
N ALA A 220 -0.02 -17.43 -14.16
CA ALA A 220 -0.70 -18.68 -13.81
C ALA A 220 -0.39 -19.15 -12.37
N THR A 221 0.80 -18.82 -11.87
CA THR A 221 1.28 -19.24 -10.54
C THR A 221 1.20 -18.10 -9.53
N TRP A 222 1.51 -16.88 -9.95
CA TRP A 222 1.66 -15.71 -9.12
C TRP A 222 0.57 -14.69 -9.45
N ASN A 223 -0.37 -14.54 -8.52
CA ASN A 223 -1.34 -13.47 -8.55
C ASN A 223 -0.74 -12.21 -7.89
N LEU A 224 -0.16 -11.33 -8.72
CA LEU A 224 0.51 -10.11 -8.26
C LEU A 224 -0.29 -8.88 -8.67
N PHE A 225 -0.63 -8.05 -7.69
CA PHE A 225 -1.31 -6.79 -7.94
C PHE A 225 -0.35 -5.78 -8.60
N PRO A 226 -0.74 -5.17 -9.72
CA PRO A 226 0.17 -4.32 -10.50
C PRO A 226 0.44 -2.98 -9.81
N VAL A 227 1.46 -2.29 -10.30
CA VAL A 227 1.80 -0.93 -9.85
C VAL A 227 2.05 -0.02 -11.05
N VAL A 228 1.57 1.21 -10.93
CA VAL A 228 1.75 2.29 -11.90
C VAL A 228 2.43 3.45 -11.18
N SER A 229 3.42 4.06 -11.81
CA SER A 229 4.11 5.21 -11.25
C SER A 229 3.22 6.45 -11.28
N LEU A 230 3.65 7.49 -10.59
CA LEU A 230 3.17 8.83 -10.93
C LEU A 230 3.47 9.16 -12.40
N PRO A 231 2.65 10.02 -13.03
CA PRO A 231 2.91 10.45 -14.39
C PRO A 231 4.20 11.27 -14.47
N PHE A 232 4.94 11.11 -15.57
CA PHE A 232 6.11 11.90 -15.89
C PHE A 232 6.05 12.40 -17.32
N THR A 233 6.70 13.54 -17.57
CA THR A 233 6.81 14.11 -18.91
C THR A 233 8.14 13.75 -19.53
N VAL A 234 8.11 13.35 -20.80
CA VAL A 234 9.33 13.12 -21.58
C VAL A 234 9.83 14.46 -22.11
N VAL A 235 11.12 14.77 -21.89
CA VAL A 235 11.75 16.01 -22.35
C VAL A 235 12.88 15.72 -23.35
N PRO A 236 13.30 16.70 -24.17
CA PRO A 236 14.40 16.49 -25.12
C PRO A 236 15.71 16.02 -24.47
N PRO A 237 16.62 15.38 -25.24
CA PRO A 237 17.93 14.96 -24.75
C PRO A 237 18.74 16.13 -24.18
N GLY A 238 19.61 15.86 -23.19
CA GLY A 238 20.48 16.85 -22.56
C GLY A 238 19.85 17.67 -21.43
N GLY A 239 18.58 17.42 -21.12
CA GLY A 239 17.93 17.91 -19.89
C GLY A 239 18.48 17.25 -18.62
N LYS A 240 18.11 17.77 -17.45
CA LYS A 240 18.34 17.10 -16.17
C LYS A 240 17.16 16.20 -15.84
N LEU A 241 17.48 15.05 -15.26
CA LEU A 241 16.50 14.19 -14.64
C LEU A 241 16.00 14.85 -13.35
N ASN A 242 14.69 15.06 -13.26
CA ASN A 242 14.08 15.69 -12.09
C ASN A 242 13.42 14.62 -11.24
N GLU A 243 13.75 14.62 -9.94
CA GLU A 243 13.16 13.67 -8.99
C GLU A 243 11.62 13.76 -9.00
N GLY A 244 10.97 12.65 -8.63
CA GLY A 244 9.53 12.65 -8.45
C GLY A 244 9.12 13.55 -7.30
N ILE A 245 7.91 14.06 -7.37
CA ILE A 245 7.30 14.83 -6.29
C ILE A 245 5.95 14.16 -6.01
N THR A 246 5.72 13.82 -4.75
CA THR A 246 4.49 13.13 -4.30
C THR A 246 3.29 14.07 -4.16
N GLY A 247 3.54 15.38 -4.27
CA GLY A 247 2.56 16.44 -4.08
C GLY A 247 2.06 16.53 -2.63
N ASP A 248 1.09 17.42 -2.40
CA ASP A 248 0.52 17.62 -1.06
C ASP A 248 -0.20 16.38 -0.52
N LEU A 249 -0.69 15.53 -1.43
CA LEU A 249 -1.38 14.29 -1.09
C LEU A 249 -0.42 13.14 -0.74
N GLY A 250 0.89 13.28 -0.93
CA GLY A 250 1.87 12.24 -0.60
C GLY A 250 1.71 10.96 -1.44
N VAL A 251 1.19 11.05 -2.66
CA VAL A 251 0.95 9.86 -3.51
C VAL A 251 2.29 9.32 -3.98
N HIS A 252 2.52 8.02 -3.80
CA HIS A 252 3.77 7.38 -4.21
C HIS A 252 3.62 6.56 -5.50
N CYS A 253 2.45 5.94 -5.68
CA CYS A 253 2.14 5.12 -6.84
C CYS A 253 0.62 5.01 -7.00
N CYS A 254 0.19 4.43 -8.12
CA CYS A 254 -1.18 4.03 -8.35
C CYS A 254 -1.30 2.51 -8.51
N ARG A 255 -2.47 1.99 -8.20
CA ARG A 255 -2.90 0.63 -8.50
C ARG A 255 -3.81 0.63 -9.71
N ALA A 256 -3.53 -0.24 -10.67
CA ALA A 256 -4.41 -0.48 -11.80
C ALA A 256 -5.24 -1.73 -11.54
N VAL A 257 -6.54 -1.54 -11.32
CA VAL A 257 -7.46 -2.60 -10.93
C VAL A 257 -8.36 -2.94 -12.11
N SER A 258 -8.15 -4.12 -12.68
CA SER A 258 -9.06 -4.67 -13.69
C SER A 258 -10.26 -5.30 -12.99
N MET A 259 -11.47 -4.91 -13.40
CA MET A 259 -12.71 -5.42 -12.83
C MET A 259 -13.63 -6.00 -13.90
N PRO A 260 -14.26 -7.16 -13.63
CA PRO A 260 -15.23 -7.72 -14.55
C PRO A 260 -16.31 -6.70 -14.90
N GLY A 261 -16.54 -6.54 -16.20
CA GLY A 261 -17.64 -5.71 -16.66
C GLY A 261 -17.33 -4.25 -16.95
N LEU A 262 -16.10 -3.79 -16.68
CA LEU A 262 -15.59 -2.51 -17.13
C LEU A 262 -14.73 -2.68 -18.38
N GLN A 263 -14.67 -1.64 -19.22
CA GLN A 263 -13.82 -1.62 -20.41
C GLN A 263 -12.39 -1.17 -20.12
N HIS A 264 -12.20 -0.41 -19.03
CA HIS A 264 -10.92 0.11 -18.59
C HIS A 264 -10.69 -0.25 -17.12
N GLU A 265 -9.43 -0.15 -16.69
CA GLU A 265 -9.03 -0.39 -15.31
C GLU A 265 -9.29 0.84 -14.46
N ILE A 266 -9.67 0.61 -13.20
CA ILE A 266 -9.75 1.67 -12.19
C ILE A 266 -8.33 1.97 -11.70
N LEU A 267 -7.91 3.23 -11.77
CA LEU A 267 -6.64 3.72 -11.22
C LEU A 267 -6.85 4.31 -9.83
N LEU A 268 -6.12 3.82 -8.83
CA LEU A 268 -6.20 4.30 -7.45
C LEU A 268 -4.82 4.71 -6.95
N ALA A 269 -4.65 5.99 -6.66
CA ALA A 269 -3.47 6.51 -5.98
C ALA A 269 -3.41 6.02 -4.53
N GLU A 270 -2.22 5.55 -4.11
CA GLU A 270 -1.94 5.15 -2.74
C GLU A 270 -1.06 6.20 -2.04
N SER A 271 -1.46 6.57 -0.81
CA SER A 271 -0.72 7.47 0.08
C SER A 271 -0.59 6.87 1.49
N PRO A 272 0.05 5.69 1.63
CA PRO A 272 0.18 5.03 2.92
C PRO A 272 1.04 5.80 3.91
N GLY A 273 1.93 6.68 3.44
CA GLY A 273 2.79 7.52 4.27
C GLY A 273 2.03 8.62 5.01
N ASN A 274 1.06 9.25 4.34
CA ASN A 274 0.28 10.35 4.93
C ASN A 274 -0.97 9.87 5.66
N LEU A 275 -1.67 8.87 5.11
CA LEU A 275 -3.00 8.45 5.59
C LEU A 275 -3.03 7.06 6.24
N GLY A 276 -1.87 6.43 6.42
CA GLY A 276 -1.77 5.11 7.05
C GLY A 276 -2.65 4.06 6.35
N ILE A 277 -3.60 3.48 7.09
CA ILE A 277 -4.52 2.46 6.59
C ILE A 277 -5.54 2.99 5.56
N GLY A 278 -5.96 4.26 5.66
CA GLY A 278 -6.90 4.88 4.73
C GLY A 278 -6.28 5.16 3.35
N GLY A 279 -4.96 5.24 3.28
CA GLY A 279 -4.19 5.46 2.05
C GLY A 279 -3.79 4.19 1.30
N LYS A 280 -4.38 3.03 1.62
CA LYS A 280 -4.03 1.71 1.07
C LYS A 280 -5.22 0.98 0.48
N LEU A 281 -4.97 0.14 -0.52
CA LEU A 281 -5.96 -0.78 -1.04
C LEU A 281 -6.03 -2.07 -0.20
N TRP A 282 -7.24 -2.45 0.23
CA TRP A 282 -7.52 -3.63 1.06
C TRP A 282 -8.29 -4.71 0.30
N ASP A 283 -7.99 -5.98 0.56
CA ASP A 283 -8.56 -7.11 -0.22
C ASP A 283 -10.09 -7.18 -0.20
N SER A 284 -10.75 -6.76 0.88
CA SER A 284 -12.21 -6.83 1.02
C SER A 284 -12.96 -6.00 -0.03
N CYS A 285 -12.40 -4.86 -0.47
CA CYS A 285 -13.01 -4.07 -1.54
C CYS A 285 -12.93 -4.78 -2.91
N LEU A 286 -11.88 -5.58 -3.16
CA LEU A 286 -11.77 -6.39 -4.39
C LEU A 286 -12.86 -7.44 -4.45
N VAL A 287 -13.12 -8.12 -3.33
CA VAL A 287 -14.15 -9.17 -3.21
C VAL A 287 -15.54 -8.58 -3.36
N LEU A 288 -15.84 -7.48 -2.67
CA LEU A 288 -17.14 -6.82 -2.79
C LEU A 288 -17.41 -6.35 -4.22
N THR A 289 -16.40 -5.79 -4.87
CA THR A 289 -16.50 -5.32 -6.26
C THR A 289 -16.80 -6.46 -7.23
N ARG A 290 -16.14 -7.61 -7.09
CA ARG A 290 -16.43 -8.81 -7.91
C ARG A 290 -17.85 -9.34 -7.69
N TYR A 291 -18.29 -9.40 -6.44
CA TYR A 291 -19.65 -9.79 -6.11
C TYR A 291 -20.70 -8.86 -6.76
N LEU A 292 -20.46 -7.54 -6.71
CA LEU A 292 -21.32 -6.54 -7.34
C LEU A 292 -21.27 -6.60 -8.87
N ALA A 293 -20.13 -6.94 -9.47
CA ALA A 293 -20.00 -7.11 -10.91
C ALA A 293 -20.95 -8.19 -11.48
N ALA A 294 -21.21 -9.24 -10.70
CA ALA A 294 -22.15 -10.31 -11.03
C ALA A 294 -23.62 -9.95 -10.77
N ARG A 295 -23.90 -8.81 -10.11
CA ARG A 295 -25.23 -8.40 -9.60
C ARG A 295 -25.52 -6.94 -9.92
N ARG A 296 -25.34 -6.57 -11.18
CA ARG A 296 -25.50 -5.18 -11.65
C ARG A 296 -26.90 -4.61 -11.39
N GLU A 297 -27.91 -5.46 -11.30
CA GLU A 297 -29.29 -5.08 -10.96
C GLU A 297 -29.41 -4.45 -9.57
N VAL A 298 -28.47 -4.73 -8.67
CA VAL A 298 -28.40 -4.10 -7.34
C VAL A 298 -27.93 -2.64 -7.43
N LEU A 299 -27.27 -2.24 -8.51
CA LEU A 299 -26.61 -0.94 -8.65
C LEU A 299 -27.28 -0.02 -9.67
N ASN A 300 -27.89 -0.57 -10.72
CA ASN A 300 -28.42 0.21 -11.83
C ASN A 300 -29.41 1.29 -11.36
N GLU A 301 -29.08 2.56 -11.60
CA GLU A 301 -29.85 3.75 -11.21
C GLU A 301 -30.15 3.88 -9.70
N LYS A 302 -29.43 3.15 -8.85
CA LYS A 302 -29.59 3.17 -7.39
C LYS A 302 -28.81 4.30 -6.72
N GLN A 303 -29.34 4.83 -5.61
CA GLN A 303 -28.56 5.68 -4.72
C GLN A 303 -27.71 4.81 -3.79
N VAL A 304 -26.39 4.95 -3.89
CA VAL A 304 -25.41 4.16 -3.14
C VAL A 304 -24.62 5.07 -2.22
N VAL A 305 -24.44 4.67 -0.96
CA VAL A 305 -23.53 5.30 -0.01
C VAL A 305 -22.44 4.31 0.36
N GLU A 306 -21.17 4.70 0.24
CA GLU A 306 -20.04 3.92 0.74
C GLU A 306 -19.55 4.53 2.06
N LEU A 307 -19.53 3.73 3.14
CA LEU A 307 -18.98 4.11 4.44
C LEU A 307 -17.55 3.56 4.58
N GLY A 308 -16.59 4.44 4.88
CA GLY A 308 -15.18 4.05 5.00
C GLY A 308 -14.57 3.69 3.65
N SER A 309 -14.61 4.63 2.71
CA SER A 309 -14.25 4.41 1.31
C SER A 309 -12.75 4.19 1.09
N GLY A 310 -11.90 4.75 1.95
CA GLY A 310 -10.45 4.76 1.79
C GLY A 310 -10.05 5.32 0.43
N LEU A 311 -9.58 4.46 -0.47
CA LEU A 311 -9.24 4.84 -1.85
C LEU A 311 -10.44 4.97 -2.79
N GLY A 312 -11.60 4.41 -2.43
CA GLY A 312 -12.86 4.54 -3.16
C GLY A 312 -13.13 3.48 -4.22
N LEU A 313 -12.46 2.32 -4.18
CA LEU A 313 -12.62 1.30 -5.24
C LEU A 313 -14.08 0.87 -5.45
N VAL A 314 -14.80 0.54 -4.37
CA VAL A 314 -16.17 -0.01 -4.48
C VAL A 314 -17.12 1.05 -5.02
N GLY A 315 -17.09 2.26 -4.48
CA GLY A 315 -17.96 3.35 -4.90
C GLY A 315 -17.66 3.83 -6.33
N ILE A 316 -16.39 3.97 -6.71
CA ILE A 316 -16.00 4.29 -8.09
C ILE A 316 -16.53 3.21 -9.04
N PHE A 317 -16.36 1.93 -8.70
CA PHE A 317 -16.90 0.83 -9.50
C PHE A 317 -18.43 0.89 -9.62
N CYS A 318 -19.15 1.10 -8.51
CA CYS A 318 -20.61 1.22 -8.51
C CYS A 318 -21.08 2.35 -9.45
N SER A 319 -20.39 3.50 -9.40
CA SER A 319 -20.68 4.66 -10.24
C SER A 319 -20.42 4.38 -11.73
N LEU A 320 -19.32 3.68 -12.06
CA LEU A 320 -19.02 3.23 -13.43
C LEU A 320 -20.07 2.23 -13.96
N LEU A 321 -20.81 1.56 -13.07
CA LEU A 321 -21.95 0.71 -13.42
C LEU A 321 -23.31 1.44 -13.46
N GLY A 322 -23.33 2.76 -13.30
CA GLY A 322 -24.53 3.59 -13.44
C GLY A 322 -25.27 3.91 -12.13
N ALA A 323 -24.67 3.64 -10.96
CA ALA A 323 -25.22 4.06 -9.68
C ALA A 323 -24.94 5.56 -9.41
N ARG A 324 -25.82 6.21 -8.63
CA ARG A 324 -25.57 7.54 -8.05
C ARG A 324 -24.88 7.35 -6.71
N VAL A 325 -23.56 7.59 -6.65
CA VAL A 325 -22.74 7.21 -5.49
C VAL A 325 -22.27 8.42 -4.69
N THR A 326 -22.41 8.33 -3.37
CA THR A 326 -21.73 9.18 -2.39
C THR A 326 -20.69 8.34 -1.65
N LEU A 327 -19.41 8.62 -1.86
CA LEU A 327 -18.31 7.98 -1.14
C LEU A 327 -18.00 8.79 0.11
N THR A 328 -17.87 8.12 1.25
CA THR A 328 -17.63 8.79 2.53
C THR A 328 -16.43 8.23 3.28
N ASP A 329 -15.72 9.11 3.97
CA ASP A 329 -14.62 8.78 4.88
C ASP A 329 -14.35 9.96 5.83
N MET A 330 -13.30 9.89 6.65
CA MET A 330 -12.83 11.00 7.49
C MET A 330 -12.35 12.19 6.64
N GLU A 331 -12.44 13.40 7.19
CA GLU A 331 -12.08 14.66 6.51
C GLU A 331 -10.70 14.61 5.86
N GLU A 332 -9.70 14.06 6.55
CA GLU A 332 -8.32 13.92 6.04
C GLU A 332 -8.17 12.98 4.83
N VAL A 333 -9.10 12.05 4.61
CA VAL A 333 -9.07 11.08 3.51
C VAL A 333 -9.73 11.67 2.25
N ILE A 334 -10.67 12.60 2.40
CA ILE A 334 -11.45 13.18 1.31
C ILE A 334 -10.59 13.73 0.16
N PRO A 335 -9.49 14.48 0.39
CA PRO A 335 -8.67 14.99 -0.71
C PRO A 335 -8.07 13.89 -1.61
N LEU A 336 -7.65 12.75 -1.04
CA LEU A 336 -7.15 11.61 -1.81
C LEU A 336 -8.29 10.89 -2.52
N LEU A 337 -9.44 10.73 -1.86
CA LEU A 337 -10.63 10.10 -2.42
C LEU A 337 -11.13 10.87 -3.66
N ASP A 338 -11.24 12.20 -3.54
CA ASP A 338 -11.57 13.09 -4.65
C ASP A 338 -10.55 13.02 -5.80
N TYR A 339 -9.26 12.90 -5.46
CA TYR A 339 -8.21 12.68 -6.46
C TYR A 339 -8.42 11.36 -7.22
N ASN A 340 -8.75 10.28 -6.51
CA ASN A 340 -9.04 8.98 -7.11
C ASN A 340 -10.32 8.99 -7.95
N ILE A 341 -11.35 9.76 -7.56
CA ILE A 341 -12.52 9.98 -8.42
C ILE A 341 -12.04 10.63 -9.74
N ARG A 342 -11.34 11.77 -9.69
CA ARG A 342 -10.88 12.45 -10.91
C ARG A 342 -9.99 11.59 -11.82
N LEU A 343 -9.19 10.68 -11.26
CA LEU A 343 -8.38 9.74 -12.06
C LEU A 343 -9.20 8.80 -12.95
N ASN A 344 -10.47 8.56 -12.62
CA ASN A 344 -11.33 7.58 -13.29
C ASN A 344 -12.52 8.22 -14.03
N PHE A 345 -12.78 9.50 -13.82
CA PHE A 345 -13.86 10.24 -14.46
C PHE A 345 -13.27 11.51 -15.11
N ASP A 346 -12.64 11.33 -16.27
CA ASP A 346 -12.04 12.42 -17.04
C ASP A 346 -13.10 13.05 -17.98
N GLU A 347 -13.21 14.38 -17.98
CA GLU A 347 -14.30 15.10 -18.67
C GLU A 347 -14.29 14.93 -20.20
N ALA A 348 -13.12 14.66 -20.78
CA ALA A 348 -12.88 14.64 -22.22
C ALA A 348 -13.18 13.30 -22.93
N ASP A 349 -13.34 12.20 -22.18
CA ASP A 349 -13.57 10.85 -22.73
C ASP A 349 -14.98 10.35 -22.42
N SER A 350 -15.97 11.24 -22.62
CA SER A 350 -17.42 11.04 -22.43
C SER A 350 -18.03 10.05 -23.45
N SER A 351 -17.26 9.07 -23.93
CA SER A 351 -17.73 7.96 -24.75
C SER A 351 -18.56 6.94 -23.95
N ALA A 352 -18.47 6.95 -22.61
CA ALA A 352 -19.34 6.17 -21.74
C ALA A 352 -20.68 6.88 -21.50
N LYS A 353 -21.60 6.76 -22.45
CA LYS A 353 -23.02 7.14 -22.23
C LYS A 353 -23.56 6.35 -21.02
N GLY A 354 -23.85 7.04 -19.91
CA GLY A 354 -24.54 6.46 -18.74
C GLY A 354 -23.77 6.49 -17.41
N THR A 355 -22.54 6.99 -17.37
CA THR A 355 -21.76 7.07 -16.14
C THR A 355 -22.15 8.30 -15.31
N VAL A 356 -22.44 8.13 -14.01
CA VAL A 356 -22.77 9.23 -13.09
C VAL A 356 -21.54 9.58 -12.27
N LEU A 357 -21.05 10.82 -12.35
CA LEU A 357 -19.92 11.29 -11.52
C LEU A 357 -20.25 11.12 -10.03
N PRO A 358 -19.46 10.37 -9.26
CA PRO A 358 -19.68 10.22 -7.84
C PRO A 358 -19.14 11.41 -7.06
N VAL A 359 -19.58 11.56 -5.81
CA VAL A 359 -19.13 12.65 -4.93
C VAL A 359 -18.48 12.10 -3.66
N ALA A 360 -17.38 12.70 -3.23
CA ALA A 360 -16.80 12.43 -1.92
C ALA A 360 -17.38 13.38 -0.86
N ARG A 361 -17.67 12.86 0.34
CA ARG A 361 -18.15 13.65 1.49
C ARG A 361 -17.49 13.17 2.78
N ALA A 362 -17.09 14.11 3.63
CA ALA A 362 -16.66 13.77 4.98
C ALA A 362 -17.86 13.21 5.77
N HIS A 363 -17.66 12.08 6.42
CA HIS A 363 -18.61 11.49 7.36
C HIS A 363 -17.84 10.70 8.41
N LEU A 364 -17.67 11.29 9.59
CA LEU A 364 -17.16 10.57 10.74
C LEU A 364 -18.28 9.68 11.27
N TRP A 365 -17.98 8.40 11.49
CA TRP A 365 -19.00 7.47 11.99
C TRP A 365 -19.57 7.95 13.33
N GLY A 366 -20.89 7.84 13.48
CA GLY A 366 -21.65 8.28 14.65
C GLY A 366 -22.23 9.68 14.48
N ASP A 367 -21.70 10.50 13.56
CA ASP A 367 -22.26 11.81 13.28
C ASP A 367 -23.59 11.71 12.51
N PRO A 368 -24.49 12.70 12.65
CA PRO A 368 -25.73 12.73 11.87
C PRO A 368 -25.45 12.84 10.36
N PRO A 369 -26.15 12.08 9.49
CA PRO A 369 -25.87 12.02 8.04
C PRO A 369 -26.45 13.23 7.29
N ARG A 370 -26.08 14.46 7.67
CA ARG A 370 -26.72 15.71 7.20
C ARG A 370 -26.59 15.94 5.70
N ASP A 371 -25.41 15.62 5.13
CA ASP A 371 -25.08 15.85 3.72
C ASP A 371 -25.10 14.56 2.89
N LEU A 372 -25.68 13.50 3.45
CA LEU A 372 -25.82 12.20 2.79
C LEU A 372 -27.26 11.98 2.30
N PRO A 373 -27.48 11.10 1.32
CA PRO A 373 -28.82 10.70 0.93
C PRO A 373 -29.63 10.19 2.14
N LEU A 374 -30.84 10.73 2.34
CA LEU A 374 -31.70 10.38 3.49
C LEU A 374 -32.18 8.92 3.46
N GLN A 375 -32.30 8.33 2.27
CA GLN A 375 -32.77 6.96 2.05
C GLN A 375 -32.00 6.31 0.91
N PRO A 376 -30.73 5.93 1.13
CA PRO A 376 -29.97 5.21 0.11
C PRO A 376 -30.65 3.87 -0.18
N ASP A 377 -30.65 3.48 -1.46
CA ASP A 377 -31.10 2.15 -1.87
C ASP A 377 -30.12 1.08 -1.37
N VAL A 378 -28.82 1.39 -1.43
CA VAL A 378 -27.74 0.48 -1.06
C VAL A 378 -26.68 1.21 -0.23
N ILE A 379 -26.22 0.57 0.84
CA ILE A 379 -25.02 0.98 1.57
C ILE A 379 -23.97 -0.10 1.39
N VAL A 380 -22.75 0.27 1.02
CA VAL A 380 -21.63 -0.64 0.86
C VAL A 380 -20.53 -0.31 1.86
N LEU A 381 -19.91 -1.34 2.43
CA LEU A 381 -18.80 -1.22 3.35
C LEU A 381 -17.76 -2.30 3.05
N SER A 382 -16.48 -1.95 3.05
CA SER A 382 -15.41 -2.93 2.88
C SER A 382 -14.29 -2.73 3.89
N ASP A 383 -14.04 -3.76 4.71
CA ASP A 383 -12.95 -3.80 5.69
C ASP A 383 -13.00 -2.74 6.80
N VAL A 384 -14.20 -2.36 7.23
CA VAL A 384 -14.43 -1.28 8.23
C VAL A 384 -14.48 -1.76 9.68
N VAL A 385 -14.55 -3.07 9.93
CA VAL A 385 -14.64 -3.65 11.29
C VAL A 385 -13.25 -4.10 11.74
N TYR A 386 -12.44 -3.16 12.22
CA TYR A 386 -11.07 -3.44 12.67
C TYR A 386 -10.69 -2.79 14.01
N ASP A 387 -11.29 -1.63 14.32
CA ASP A 387 -11.04 -0.86 15.54
C ASP A 387 -12.27 -0.88 16.47
N PRO A 388 -12.15 -1.42 17.70
CA PRO A 388 -13.26 -1.46 18.66
C PRO A 388 -13.88 -0.09 18.96
N GLU A 389 -13.11 1.00 18.90
CA GLU A 389 -13.63 2.35 19.11
C GLU A 389 -14.61 2.77 18.01
N GLY A 390 -14.46 2.22 16.79
CA GLY A 390 -15.32 2.50 15.65
C GLY A 390 -16.62 1.68 15.60
N TYR A 391 -16.78 0.64 16.42
CA TYR A 391 -17.91 -0.29 16.30
C TYR A 391 -19.27 0.36 16.56
N ALA A 392 -19.45 0.98 17.74
CA ALA A 392 -20.71 1.62 18.09
C ALA A 392 -21.03 2.83 17.18
N PRO A 393 -20.07 3.73 16.87
CA PRO A 393 -20.31 4.81 15.91
C PRO A 393 -20.69 4.33 14.50
N LEU A 394 -20.08 3.24 14.01
CA LEU A 394 -20.43 2.66 12.72
C LEU A 394 -21.86 2.10 12.71
N VAL A 395 -22.26 1.35 13.75
CA VAL A 395 -23.63 0.85 13.90
C VAL A 395 -24.63 2.02 13.94
N SER A 396 -24.32 3.08 14.70
CA SER A 396 -25.17 4.28 14.75
C SER A 396 -25.35 4.94 13.38
N SER A 397 -24.27 5.00 12.57
CA SER A 397 -24.35 5.50 11.18
C SER A 397 -25.25 4.63 10.30
N LEU A 398 -25.17 3.30 10.44
CA LEU A 398 -26.06 2.37 9.74
C LEU A 398 -27.52 2.57 10.15
N GLU A 399 -27.81 2.75 11.44
CA GLU A 399 -29.17 3.01 11.95
C GLU A 399 -29.76 4.31 11.40
N ALA A 400 -28.92 5.34 11.27
CA ALA A 400 -29.30 6.66 10.76
C ALA A 400 -29.50 6.69 9.23
N LEU A 401 -28.75 5.88 8.47
CA LEU A 401 -28.83 5.83 7.01
C LEU A 401 -29.82 4.77 6.51
N ALA A 402 -29.80 3.56 7.05
CA ALA A 402 -30.70 2.47 6.68
C ALA A 402 -32.03 2.57 7.44
N THR A 403 -32.72 3.71 7.32
CA THR A 403 -34.04 3.96 7.94
C THR A 403 -35.14 3.14 7.30
N ALA A 404 -35.01 2.84 6.01
CA ALA A 404 -36.02 2.14 5.25
C ALA A 404 -35.76 0.62 5.23
N PRO A 405 -36.76 -0.24 5.45
CA PRO A 405 -36.58 -1.71 5.44
C PRO A 405 -36.03 -2.25 4.10
N GLN A 406 -36.27 -1.54 3.00
CA GLN A 406 -35.79 -1.89 1.66
C GLN A 406 -34.33 -1.49 1.40
N THR A 407 -33.69 -0.68 2.23
CA THR A 407 -32.26 -0.34 2.10
C THR A 407 -31.45 -1.62 2.26
N LEU A 408 -30.60 -1.91 1.27
CA LEU A 408 -29.71 -3.06 1.28
C LEU A 408 -28.35 -2.64 1.81
N VAL A 409 -27.87 -3.27 2.87
CA VAL A 409 -26.50 -3.07 3.33
C VAL A 409 -25.67 -4.29 2.93
N LEU A 410 -24.55 -4.06 2.23
CA LEU A 410 -23.59 -5.09 1.86
C LEU A 410 -22.23 -4.78 2.48
N MET A 411 -21.71 -5.71 3.27
CA MET A 411 -20.43 -5.56 3.95
C MET A 411 -19.48 -6.70 3.55
N ALA A 412 -18.32 -6.36 2.99
CA ALA A 412 -17.21 -7.30 2.88
C ALA A 412 -16.28 -7.15 4.07
N HIS A 413 -16.01 -8.26 4.77
CA HIS A 413 -15.28 -8.26 6.02
C HIS A 413 -14.27 -9.40 6.05
N ARG A 414 -13.03 -9.09 6.46
CA ARG A 414 -12.02 -10.08 6.81
C ARG A 414 -11.73 -9.99 8.30
N SER A 415 -11.90 -11.11 8.98
CA SER A 415 -11.68 -11.21 10.43
C SER A 415 -10.21 -10.94 10.78
N ARG A 416 -9.97 -9.92 11.60
CA ARG A 416 -8.62 -9.51 12.05
C ARG A 416 -8.54 -9.19 13.54
N ASN A 417 -9.65 -8.80 14.14
CA ASN A 417 -9.70 -8.38 15.54
C ASN A 417 -10.52 -9.39 16.37
N PRO A 418 -9.96 -9.98 17.44
CA PRO A 418 -10.71 -10.88 18.33
C PRO A 418 -11.97 -10.27 18.95
N MET A 419 -12.03 -8.94 19.07
CA MET A 419 -13.16 -8.20 19.63
C MET A 419 -14.27 -7.92 18.61
N GLU A 420 -14.15 -8.32 17.34
CA GLU A 420 -15.15 -8.03 16.29
C GLU A 420 -16.56 -8.56 16.61
N HIS A 421 -16.68 -9.57 17.49
CA HIS A 421 -17.98 -10.06 17.97
C HIS A 421 -18.84 -8.95 18.58
N GLN A 422 -18.23 -7.95 19.22
CA GLN A 422 -18.94 -6.80 19.81
C GLN A 422 -19.66 -5.97 18.75
N PHE A 423 -19.06 -5.79 17.57
CA PHE A 423 -19.73 -5.12 16.45
C PHE A 423 -20.99 -5.88 16.01
N PHE A 424 -20.89 -7.20 15.85
CA PHE A 424 -22.04 -8.02 15.44
C PHE A 424 -23.14 -8.09 16.52
N GLU A 425 -22.77 -8.09 17.80
CA GLU A 425 -23.72 -7.99 18.92
C GLU A 425 -24.49 -6.67 18.89
N LEU A 426 -23.80 -5.53 18.73
CA LEU A 426 -24.42 -4.21 18.59
C LEU A 426 -25.32 -4.14 17.35
N LEU A 427 -24.82 -4.61 16.20
CA LEU A 427 -25.56 -4.63 14.94
C LEU A 427 -26.86 -5.44 15.05
N SER A 428 -26.83 -6.57 15.78
CA SER A 428 -27.98 -7.49 15.90
C SER A 428 -29.19 -6.90 16.61
N GLN A 429 -29.02 -5.79 17.33
CA GLN A 429 -30.11 -5.09 18.03
C GLN A 429 -31.09 -4.43 17.06
N SER A 430 -30.59 -3.98 15.91
CA SER A 430 -31.36 -3.20 14.93
C SER A 430 -31.39 -3.84 13.54
N PHE A 431 -30.51 -4.81 13.26
CA PHE A 431 -30.35 -5.41 11.94
C PHE A 431 -30.25 -6.94 11.99
N SER A 432 -30.81 -7.59 10.97
CA SER A 432 -30.41 -8.95 10.61
C SER A 432 -29.11 -8.91 9.81
N CYS A 433 -28.28 -9.93 10.00
CA CYS A 433 -26.99 -10.06 9.32
C CYS A 433 -26.82 -11.51 8.84
N GLU A 434 -26.78 -11.71 7.53
CA GLU A 434 -26.67 -13.02 6.89
C GLU A 434 -25.38 -13.08 6.07
N GLN A 435 -24.56 -14.11 6.29
CA GLN A 435 -23.39 -14.34 5.45
C GLN A 435 -23.83 -14.91 4.09
N ILE A 436 -23.35 -14.31 3.01
CA ILE A 436 -23.58 -14.77 1.65
C ILE A 436 -22.45 -15.72 1.22
N ASP A 437 -22.80 -16.88 0.69
CA ASP A 437 -21.86 -17.70 -0.07
C ASP A 437 -21.66 -17.09 -1.47
N TRP A 438 -20.61 -16.28 -1.62
CA TRP A 438 -20.32 -15.58 -2.87
C TRP A 438 -19.48 -16.43 -3.84
N LEU A 439 -18.76 -17.44 -3.36
CA LEU A 439 -17.90 -18.29 -4.19
C LEU A 439 -18.72 -19.20 -5.12
N SER A 440 -19.90 -19.66 -4.68
CA SER A 440 -20.81 -20.43 -5.54
C SER A 440 -21.43 -19.63 -6.69
N THR A 441 -21.25 -18.30 -6.70
CA THR A 441 -21.81 -17.41 -7.73
C THR A 441 -20.84 -17.09 -8.88
N GLU A 442 -19.56 -17.46 -8.77
CA GLU A 442 -18.58 -17.34 -9.87
C GLU A 442 -18.67 -18.56 -10.81
N LYS A 443 -19.28 -18.40 -12.00
CA LYS A 443 -19.46 -19.49 -12.98
C LYS A 443 -18.19 -19.94 -13.74
N ILE A 444 -16.99 -19.63 -13.27
CA ILE A 444 -15.73 -20.05 -13.91
C ILE A 444 -14.74 -20.47 -12.83
N ALA A 445 -14.80 -21.74 -12.39
CA ALA A 445 -13.82 -22.29 -11.45
C ALA A 445 -12.79 -23.18 -12.20
N PRO A 446 -11.51 -22.80 -12.29
CA PRO A 446 -10.43 -23.74 -12.55
C PRO A 446 -10.14 -24.56 -11.28
N LYS A 447 -9.82 -25.85 -11.44
CA LYS A 447 -9.52 -26.77 -10.33
C LYS A 447 -8.34 -26.28 -9.48
N ALA A 448 -8.49 -26.36 -8.16
CA ALA A 448 -7.47 -26.08 -7.16
C ALA A 448 -6.13 -26.77 -7.47
N SER A 449 -5.03 -26.02 -7.47
CA SER A 449 -3.67 -26.59 -7.51
C SER A 449 -3.23 -27.06 -6.12
N ALA A 450 -2.44 -28.14 -6.11
CA ALA A 450 -1.98 -28.87 -4.94
C ALA A 450 -1.24 -28.00 -3.90
N ALA A 451 -1.31 -28.45 -2.64
CA ALA A 451 -0.75 -27.82 -1.45
C ALA A 451 0.71 -27.35 -1.62
N GLY A 452 0.98 -26.10 -1.19
CA GLY A 452 2.32 -25.55 -1.05
C GLY A 452 2.81 -24.63 -2.17
N GLY A 453 1.94 -23.90 -2.88
CA GLY A 453 2.31 -22.78 -3.77
C GLY A 453 1.68 -21.46 -3.31
N PRO A 454 2.05 -20.30 -3.88
CA PRO A 454 1.35 -19.05 -3.62
C PRO A 454 -0.15 -19.21 -3.96
N PRO A 455 -1.05 -18.57 -3.19
CA PRO A 455 -2.49 -18.77 -3.34
C PRO A 455 -2.97 -18.25 -4.69
N SER A 456 -3.90 -18.97 -5.33
CA SER A 456 -4.69 -18.39 -6.43
C SER A 456 -5.48 -17.18 -5.93
N THR A 457 -5.91 -16.30 -6.82
CA THR A 457 -6.76 -15.14 -6.49
C THR A 457 -7.97 -15.50 -5.64
N GLU A 458 -8.58 -16.65 -5.89
CA GLU A 458 -9.71 -17.17 -5.11
C GLU A 458 -9.27 -17.64 -3.73
N GLN A 459 -8.17 -18.39 -3.62
CA GLN A 459 -7.65 -18.88 -2.32
C GLN A 459 -7.21 -17.74 -1.39
N ALA A 460 -6.68 -16.64 -1.96
CA ALA A 460 -6.24 -15.49 -1.19
C ALA A 460 -7.41 -14.68 -0.58
N LEU A 461 -8.60 -14.83 -1.17
CA LEU A 461 -9.79 -14.05 -0.85
C LEU A 461 -10.90 -14.86 -0.16
N GLN A 462 -10.73 -16.17 -0.01
CA GLN A 462 -11.65 -17.05 0.73
C GLN A 462 -11.90 -16.62 2.18
N ASP A 463 -10.93 -15.94 2.81
CA ASP A 463 -11.06 -15.48 4.18
C ASP A 463 -11.90 -14.19 4.30
N VAL A 464 -12.25 -13.57 3.17
CA VAL A 464 -13.17 -12.44 3.10
C VAL A 464 -14.59 -12.96 2.95
N LYS A 465 -15.45 -12.55 3.88
CA LYS A 465 -16.88 -12.88 3.91
C LYS A 465 -17.69 -11.68 3.42
N ILE A 466 -18.78 -11.95 2.71
CA ILE A 466 -19.77 -10.92 2.36
C ILE A 466 -20.99 -11.14 3.25
N PHE A 467 -21.48 -10.07 3.86
CA PHE A 467 -22.68 -10.05 4.67
C PHE A 467 -23.74 -9.19 4.01
N LYS A 468 -24.96 -9.71 3.98
CA LYS A 468 -26.18 -8.98 3.68
C LYS A 468 -26.82 -8.55 4.99
N ILE A 469 -27.02 -7.26 5.15
CA ILE A 469 -27.55 -6.65 6.37
C ILE A 469 -28.87 -5.94 6.03
N ARG A 470 -29.90 -6.13 6.86
CA ARG A 470 -31.24 -5.54 6.68
C ARG A 470 -31.79 -5.05 8.00
N ARG A 471 -32.44 -3.88 8.02
CA ARG A 471 -33.09 -3.36 9.22
C ARG A 471 -34.17 -4.34 9.68
N LEU A 472 -34.23 -4.62 10.98
CA LEU A 472 -35.33 -5.38 11.57
C LEU A 472 -36.62 -4.56 11.48
N ALA A 473 -37.75 -5.24 11.27
CA ALA A 473 -39.05 -4.58 11.39
C ALA A 473 -39.23 -4.06 12.82
N ALA A 474 -39.81 -2.88 12.99
CA ALA A 474 -40.18 -2.39 14.32
C ALA A 474 -41.10 -3.44 14.96
N GLN A 475 -40.69 -3.94 16.13
CA GLN A 475 -41.48 -4.88 16.93
C GLN A 475 -42.70 -4.20 17.54
#